data_AF-A0A519VCY5-F1
#
_entry.id   AF-A0A519VCY5-F1
#
_cell.length_a   1.000
_cell.length_b   1.000
_cell.length_c   1.000
_cell.angle_alpha   90.00
_cell.angle_beta   90.00
_cell.angle_gamma   90.00
#
_symmetry.space_group_name_H-M   'P 1'
#
loop_
_entity.id
_entity.type
_entity.pdbx_description
1 polymer ?
#
loop_
_entity_poly.entity_id
_entity_poly.type
_entity_poly.pdbx_seq_one_letter_code
_entity_poly.pdbx_strand_id
1 'polypeptide(L)'
;MNFLRSPIILLFLVALYSSCSTPSYYSPALSGNDIAYLPKPMESDSVTVKNYVSGSIAGLSLPYSSGDVTMGFLNFSRGHTFKNLNIAYGAFGFAGATNYDDDFYERDNPTPDFSGKSVYGGGLRTSIGYYDNAGNAEFRIINWESALSFENGAYADFRKRLLATGNPEIVTSGNTTLFTTGISSEIIWHGRRNLNNHYAFKLFYGGTPGLNKSFREGFERYKTSGGTFNFSFFIKLKNLYGIIDSSAAKGGTSRLSLGYSF
;
A
#
# COMPACT_ATOMS: atom_id res chain seq x y z
N MET A 1 -38.04 -16.52 -36.08
CA MET A 1 -37.14 -15.48 -35.52
C MET A 1 -37.94 -14.59 -34.57
N ASN A 2 -38.08 -14.95 -33.29
CA ASN A 2 -38.88 -14.21 -32.31
C ASN A 2 -38.15 -14.05 -30.95
N PHE A 3 -36.83 -13.91 -30.94
CA PHE A 3 -36.04 -13.86 -29.70
C PHE A 3 -35.84 -12.46 -29.10
N LEU A 4 -36.33 -11.40 -29.74
CA LEU A 4 -36.04 -10.00 -29.38
C LEU A 4 -37.20 -9.25 -28.69
N ARG A 5 -38.30 -9.93 -28.31
CA ARG A 5 -39.48 -9.27 -27.72
C ARG A 5 -39.54 -9.27 -26.19
N SER A 6 -38.54 -9.81 -25.50
CA SER A 6 -38.57 -9.81 -24.04
C SER A 6 -38.10 -8.45 -23.50
N PRO A 7 -38.96 -7.66 -22.84
CA PRO A 7 -38.58 -6.37 -22.25
C PRO A 7 -37.48 -6.53 -21.18
N ILE A 8 -37.28 -7.75 -20.66
CA ILE A 8 -36.23 -8.10 -19.71
C ILE A 8 -34.84 -8.05 -20.35
N ILE A 9 -34.70 -8.48 -21.61
CA ILE A 9 -33.40 -8.45 -22.34
C ILE A 9 -33.01 -7.02 -22.65
N LEU A 10 -33.99 -6.16 -23.00
CA LEU A 10 -33.76 -4.73 -23.20
C LEU A 10 -33.40 -4.02 -21.89
N LEU A 11 -34.04 -4.37 -20.76
CA LEU A 11 -33.69 -3.82 -19.45
C LEU A 11 -32.28 -4.27 -18.99
N PHE A 12 -31.89 -5.51 -19.29
CA PHE A 12 -30.57 -6.05 -19.00
C PHE A 12 -29.48 -5.39 -19.87
N LEU A 13 -29.77 -5.13 -21.14
CA LEU A 13 -28.89 -4.37 -22.03
C LEU A 13 -28.81 -2.89 -21.61
N VAL A 14 -29.91 -2.25 -21.22
CA VAL A 14 -29.90 -0.85 -20.74
C VAL A 14 -29.19 -0.72 -19.39
N ALA A 15 -29.24 -1.74 -18.52
CA ALA A 15 -28.45 -1.79 -17.28
C ALA A 15 -26.94 -1.99 -17.53
N LEU A 16 -26.56 -2.62 -18.66
CA LEU A 16 -25.16 -2.71 -19.11
C LEU A 16 -24.68 -1.44 -19.83
N TYR A 17 -25.60 -0.65 -20.39
CA TYR A 17 -25.33 0.60 -21.12
C TYR A 17 -25.59 1.88 -20.30
N SER A 18 -25.91 1.79 -19.00
CA SER A 18 -25.85 2.97 -18.15
C SER A 18 -24.39 3.34 -18.00
N SER A 19 -23.91 4.20 -18.90
CA SER A 19 -22.61 4.85 -18.83
C SER A 19 -22.54 5.60 -17.51
N CYS A 20 -22.06 4.93 -16.47
CA CYS A 20 -21.79 5.54 -15.19
C CYS A 20 -20.55 6.40 -15.43
N SER A 21 -20.74 7.71 -15.57
CA SER A 21 -19.63 8.67 -15.49
C SER A 21 -18.83 8.34 -14.22
N THR A 22 -17.64 7.83 -14.42
CA THR A 22 -16.72 7.44 -13.35
C THR A 22 -15.83 8.64 -13.06
N PRO A 23 -15.71 9.06 -11.79
CA PRO A 23 -14.94 10.25 -11.46
C PRO A 23 -13.46 9.93 -11.60
N SER A 24 -12.68 10.97 -11.89
CA SER A 24 -11.23 10.85 -11.78
C SER A 24 -10.82 10.92 -10.31
N TYR A 25 -10.05 9.93 -9.85
CA TYR A 25 -9.65 9.76 -8.45
C TYR A 25 -8.14 9.81 -8.29
N TYR A 26 -7.65 10.77 -7.50
CA TYR A 26 -6.21 10.98 -7.25
C TYR A 26 -5.91 10.99 -5.75
N SER A 27 -5.37 9.88 -5.26
CA SER A 27 -4.85 9.75 -3.89
C SER A 27 -3.36 10.07 -3.82
N PRO A 28 -2.82 10.39 -2.64
CA PRO A 28 -1.37 10.40 -2.46
C PRO A 28 -0.76 9.05 -2.88
N ALA A 29 0.39 9.09 -3.55
CA ALA A 29 1.11 7.94 -4.11
C ALA A 29 1.46 6.87 -3.07
N LEU A 30 1.68 7.30 -1.82
CA LEU A 30 2.01 6.42 -0.72
C LEU A 30 0.81 5.74 -0.05
N SER A 31 -0.43 6.07 -0.43
CA SER A 31 -1.60 5.46 0.19
C SER A 31 -1.61 3.94 0.00
N GLY A 32 -1.36 3.19 1.09
CA GLY A 32 -1.26 1.73 1.06
C GLY A 32 0.12 1.17 0.70
N ASN A 33 1.11 2.02 0.42
CA ASN A 33 2.51 1.63 0.18
C ASN A 33 3.47 2.08 1.30
N ASP A 34 3.02 2.99 2.17
CA ASP A 34 3.75 3.48 3.34
C ASP A 34 3.84 2.44 4.47
N ILE A 35 2.88 1.51 4.59
CA ILE A 35 2.98 0.33 5.44
C ILE A 35 3.65 -0.81 4.67
N ALA A 36 4.62 -1.46 5.32
CA ALA A 36 5.39 -2.54 4.75
C ALA A 36 5.64 -3.63 5.77
N TYR A 37 5.95 -4.83 5.29
CA TYR A 37 6.60 -5.80 6.14
C TYR A 37 7.92 -5.22 6.67
N LEU A 38 8.03 -5.10 8.00
CA LEU A 38 9.22 -4.59 8.69
C LEU A 38 9.92 -5.79 9.36
N PRO A 39 11.01 -6.31 8.77
CA PRO A 39 11.65 -7.52 9.27
C PRO A 39 12.17 -7.34 10.68
N LYS A 40 12.00 -8.39 11.50
CA LYS A 40 12.48 -8.48 12.88
C LYS A 40 13.13 -9.84 13.09
N PRO A 41 14.22 -9.95 13.88
CA PRO A 41 14.79 -11.25 14.25
C PRO A 41 13.76 -12.15 14.91
N MET A 42 13.89 -13.47 14.75
CA MET A 42 13.10 -14.42 15.56
C MET A 42 13.74 -14.59 16.94
N GLU A 43 12.98 -15.04 17.94
CA GLU A 43 13.57 -15.40 19.24
C GLU A 43 14.59 -16.52 19.12
N SER A 44 14.35 -17.46 18.19
CA SER A 44 15.25 -18.57 17.91
C SER A 44 16.51 -18.18 17.14
N ASP A 45 16.63 -16.93 16.69
CA ASP A 45 17.86 -16.45 16.05
C ASP A 45 18.96 -16.28 17.09
N SER A 46 20.20 -16.66 16.73
CA SER A 46 21.37 -16.44 17.59
C SER A 46 21.72 -14.96 17.81
N VAL A 47 21.16 -14.07 16.98
CA VAL A 47 21.36 -12.62 17.05
C VAL A 47 19.99 -11.97 17.16
N THR A 48 19.73 -11.39 18.33
CA THR A 48 18.45 -10.75 18.68
C THR A 48 18.28 -9.34 18.13
N VAL A 49 19.34 -8.77 17.54
CA VAL A 49 19.33 -7.43 16.93
C VAL A 49 19.91 -7.49 15.54
N LYS A 50 19.13 -7.13 14.51
CA LYS A 50 19.60 -7.15 13.11
C LYS A 50 19.22 -5.87 12.38
N ASN A 51 20.06 -5.50 11.43
CA ASN A 51 19.78 -4.45 10.46
C ASN A 51 19.33 -5.11 9.16
N TYR A 52 18.48 -4.40 8.43
CA TYR A 52 17.89 -4.84 7.18
C TYR A 52 17.96 -3.70 6.19
N VAL A 53 18.41 -4.00 4.98
CA VAL A 53 18.40 -3.08 3.85
C VAL A 53 17.70 -3.75 2.67
N SER A 54 16.82 -3.03 1.97
CA SER A 54 16.14 -3.55 0.79
C SER A 54 15.85 -2.48 -0.25
N GLY A 55 15.84 -2.91 -1.51
CA GLY A 55 15.24 -2.19 -2.61
C GLY A 55 13.89 -2.82 -2.98
N SER A 56 12.95 -2.01 -3.45
CA SER A 56 11.64 -2.50 -3.88
C SER A 56 11.15 -1.80 -5.14
N ILE A 57 10.30 -2.50 -5.90
CA ILE A 57 9.42 -1.90 -6.90
C ILE A 57 7.99 -1.98 -6.37
N ALA A 58 7.22 -0.92 -6.53
CA ALA A 58 5.84 -0.84 -6.06
C ALA A 58 4.93 -0.13 -7.06
N GLY A 59 3.67 -0.51 -7.06
CA GLY A 59 2.60 0.12 -7.82
C GLY A 59 1.48 0.60 -6.90
N LEU A 60 0.80 1.67 -7.31
CA LEU A 60 -0.51 2.07 -6.83
C LEU A 60 -1.43 2.21 -8.04
N SER A 61 -2.48 1.39 -8.09
CA SER A 61 -3.57 1.53 -9.03
C SER A 61 -4.67 2.38 -8.42
N LEU A 62 -4.92 3.53 -9.04
CA LEU A 62 -5.92 4.47 -8.57
C LEU A 62 -7.33 3.93 -8.86
N PRO A 63 -8.31 4.19 -7.96
CA PRO A 63 -9.70 3.82 -8.17
C PRO A 63 -10.26 4.32 -9.50
N TYR A 64 -11.26 3.60 -10.02
CA TYR A 64 -11.95 3.94 -11.27
C TYR A 64 -10.99 4.07 -12.47
N SER A 65 -9.91 3.28 -12.45
CA SER A 65 -8.83 3.26 -13.45
C SER A 65 -8.26 4.65 -13.75
N SER A 66 -8.17 5.52 -12.74
CA SER A 66 -7.70 6.91 -12.89
C SER A 66 -6.23 7.04 -13.30
N GLY A 67 -5.53 5.91 -13.40
CA GLY A 67 -4.14 5.75 -13.74
C GLY A 67 -3.37 5.04 -12.63
N ASP A 68 -2.08 4.89 -12.83
CA ASP A 68 -1.20 4.19 -11.94
C ASP A 68 -0.01 5.06 -11.52
N VAL A 69 0.57 4.72 -10.37
CA VAL A 69 1.81 5.31 -9.89
C VAL A 69 2.81 4.19 -9.68
N THR A 70 3.90 4.22 -10.43
CA THR A 70 5.00 3.24 -10.30
C THR A 70 6.15 3.87 -9.54
N MET A 71 6.66 3.18 -8.54
CA MET A 71 7.67 3.68 -7.61
C MET A 71 8.76 2.65 -7.34
N GLY A 72 10.00 3.12 -7.19
CA GLY A 72 11.09 2.41 -6.56
C GLY A 72 11.26 2.86 -5.11
N PHE A 73 11.57 1.92 -4.21
CA PHE A 73 11.82 2.18 -2.79
C PHE A 73 13.22 1.73 -2.38
N LEU A 74 13.79 2.44 -1.41
CA LEU A 74 14.96 2.03 -0.66
C LEU A 74 14.59 2.08 0.82
N ASN A 75 14.79 0.98 1.53
CA ASN A 75 14.38 0.81 2.93
C ASN A 75 15.58 0.41 3.78
N PHE A 76 15.68 1.01 4.97
CA PHE A 76 16.59 0.60 6.02
C PHE A 76 15.83 0.46 7.33
N SER A 77 16.02 -0.64 8.04
CA SER A 77 15.39 -0.85 9.34
C SER A 77 16.26 -1.64 10.29
N ARG A 78 16.01 -1.47 11.58
CA ARG A 78 16.61 -2.24 12.66
C ARG A 78 15.52 -2.90 13.48
N GLY A 79 15.67 -4.20 13.71
CA GLY A 79 14.78 -5.00 14.54
C GLY A 79 15.50 -5.50 15.79
N HIS A 80 14.78 -5.51 16.90
CA HIS A 80 15.19 -6.01 18.20
C HIS A 80 14.14 -7.02 18.68
N THR A 81 14.60 -8.16 19.17
CA THR A 81 13.75 -9.21 19.72
C THR A 81 14.21 -9.53 21.14
N PHE A 82 13.35 -9.24 22.09
CA PHE A 82 13.49 -9.56 23.50
C PHE A 82 12.50 -10.67 23.84
N LYS A 83 12.63 -11.30 25.00
CA LYS A 83 11.68 -12.31 25.45
C LYS A 83 10.23 -11.79 25.38
N ASN A 84 9.42 -12.42 24.52
CA ASN A 84 8.02 -12.10 24.24
C ASN A 84 7.72 -10.69 23.69
N LEU A 85 8.73 -9.87 23.38
CA LEU A 85 8.56 -8.51 22.87
C LEU A 85 9.49 -8.28 21.68
N ASN A 86 8.95 -7.75 20.58
CA ASN A 86 9.74 -7.34 19.44
C ASN A 86 9.49 -5.86 19.12
N ILE A 87 10.54 -5.20 18.64
CA ILE A 87 10.52 -3.79 18.26
C ILE A 87 11.30 -3.65 16.96
N ALA A 88 10.75 -2.96 15.98
CA ALA A 88 11.49 -2.50 14.82
C ALA A 88 11.20 -1.05 14.50
N TYR A 89 12.19 -0.39 13.94
CA TYR A 89 12.07 0.96 13.43
C TYR A 89 12.97 1.12 12.20
N GLY A 90 12.60 2.04 11.33
CA GLY A 90 13.34 2.25 10.09
C GLY A 90 12.90 3.50 9.36
N ALA A 91 13.61 3.75 8.26
CA ALA A 91 13.33 4.81 7.33
C ALA A 91 13.25 4.24 5.91
N PHE A 92 12.52 4.93 5.05
CA PHE A 92 12.45 4.61 3.64
C PHE A 92 12.48 5.87 2.79
N GLY A 93 12.99 5.75 1.58
CA GLY A 93 12.89 6.73 0.52
C GLY A 93 12.24 6.10 -0.71
N PHE A 94 11.60 6.92 -1.54
CA PHE A 94 11.01 6.45 -2.78
C PHE A 94 11.09 7.52 -3.88
N ALA A 95 11.07 7.06 -5.13
CA ALA A 95 10.96 7.88 -6.31
C ALA A 95 10.21 7.11 -7.41
N GLY A 96 9.49 7.82 -8.28
CA GLY A 96 8.62 7.20 -9.26
C GLY A 96 7.96 8.22 -10.18
N ALA A 97 7.01 7.73 -10.97
CA ALA A 97 6.22 8.55 -11.88
C ALA A 97 4.80 7.99 -12.03
N THR A 98 3.87 8.87 -12.44
CA THR A 98 2.53 8.50 -12.85
C THR A 98 2.51 7.97 -14.28
N ASN A 99 1.68 6.96 -14.53
CA ASN A 99 1.47 6.37 -15.85
C ASN A 99 -0.04 6.28 -16.10
N TYR A 100 -0.47 6.57 -17.33
CA TYR A 100 -1.84 6.26 -17.71
C TYR A 100 -2.00 4.78 -17.97
N ASP A 101 -3.22 4.30 -17.77
CA ASP A 101 -3.69 3.05 -18.34
C ASP A 101 -3.94 3.25 -19.85
N ASP A 102 -3.78 2.21 -20.67
CA ASP A 102 -3.80 2.29 -22.14
C ASP A 102 -5.11 2.89 -22.70
N ASP A 103 -6.21 2.85 -21.94
CA ASP A 103 -7.57 3.31 -22.32
C ASP A 103 -7.86 4.79 -21.95
N PHE A 104 -6.82 5.60 -21.71
CA PHE A 104 -6.97 6.98 -21.21
C PHE A 104 -7.82 7.91 -22.10
N TYR A 105 -7.74 7.77 -23.42
CA TYR A 105 -8.39 8.68 -24.38
C TYR A 105 -9.89 8.41 -24.59
N GLU A 106 -10.43 7.30 -24.08
CA GLU A 106 -11.84 6.91 -24.25
C GLU A 106 -12.75 7.39 -23.09
N ARG A 107 -12.24 8.27 -22.22
CA ARG A 107 -12.91 8.69 -20.98
C ARG A 107 -13.78 9.92 -21.16
N ASP A 108 -14.87 9.98 -20.38
CA ASP A 108 -15.76 11.16 -20.31
C ASP A 108 -15.06 12.41 -19.71
N ASN A 109 -14.04 12.22 -18.86
CA ASN A 109 -13.29 13.30 -18.18
C ASN A 109 -11.77 13.05 -18.14
N PRO A 110 -11.07 13.10 -19.28
CA PRO A 110 -9.62 12.91 -19.30
C PRO A 110 -8.93 14.12 -18.67
N THR A 111 -7.94 13.87 -17.83
CA THR A 111 -7.09 14.90 -17.22
C THR A 111 -5.70 14.88 -17.84
N PRO A 112 -5.52 15.26 -19.12
CA PRO A 112 -4.40 14.91 -20.01
C PRO A 112 -2.99 15.20 -19.49
N ASP A 113 -2.88 15.99 -18.43
CA ASP A 113 -1.63 16.32 -17.77
C ASP A 113 -1.16 15.23 -16.76
N PHE A 114 -1.95 14.21 -16.41
CA PHE A 114 -1.60 13.28 -15.30
C PHE A 114 -0.35 12.42 -15.53
N SER A 115 -0.07 11.89 -16.73
CA SER A 115 1.07 10.98 -16.96
C SER A 115 2.43 11.69 -16.96
N GLY A 116 3.48 10.96 -16.59
CA GLY A 116 4.86 11.44 -16.58
C GLY A 116 5.18 12.39 -15.43
N LYS A 117 4.29 12.52 -14.45
CA LYS A 117 4.52 13.38 -13.29
C LYS A 117 5.38 12.65 -12.27
N SER A 118 6.54 13.23 -11.99
CA SER A 118 7.46 12.72 -10.97
C SER A 118 6.80 12.71 -9.58
N VAL A 119 7.07 11.66 -8.81
CA VAL A 119 6.71 11.54 -7.40
C VAL A 119 7.90 11.02 -6.62
N TYR A 120 8.23 11.63 -5.49
CA TYR A 120 9.33 11.19 -4.64
C TYR A 120 9.12 11.61 -3.19
N GLY A 121 9.87 11.02 -2.28
CA GLY A 121 9.77 11.36 -0.87
C GLY A 121 10.38 10.30 0.03
N GLY A 122 9.90 10.26 1.26
CA GLY A 122 10.38 9.31 2.24
C GLY A 122 9.56 9.32 3.52
N GLY A 123 9.97 8.51 4.48
CA GLY A 123 9.24 8.37 5.72
C GLY A 123 9.95 7.51 6.75
N LEU A 124 9.31 7.39 7.90
CA LEU A 124 9.71 6.59 9.04
C LEU A 124 8.66 5.51 9.30
N ARG A 125 9.10 4.36 9.78
CA ARG A 125 8.24 3.23 10.17
C ARG A 125 8.63 2.72 11.54
N THR A 126 7.63 2.30 12.31
CA THR A 126 7.80 1.63 13.60
C THR A 126 6.85 0.45 13.73
N SER A 127 7.30 -0.56 14.45
CA SER A 127 6.52 -1.74 14.83
C SER A 127 6.93 -2.13 16.24
N ILE A 128 5.96 -2.32 17.12
CA ILE A 128 6.17 -2.91 18.45
C ILE A 128 5.12 -3.98 18.65
N GLY A 129 5.52 -5.15 19.13
CA GLY A 129 4.55 -6.23 19.29
C GLY A 129 4.95 -7.28 20.31
N TYR A 130 3.91 -7.98 20.75
CA TYR A 130 4.03 -9.14 21.61
C TYR A 130 4.03 -10.41 20.75
N TYR A 131 4.83 -11.39 21.16
CA TYR A 131 4.90 -12.65 20.45
C TYR A 131 5.09 -13.84 21.41
N ASP A 132 4.72 -15.01 20.91
CA ASP A 132 4.89 -16.29 21.58
C ASP A 132 5.41 -17.35 20.59
N ASN A 133 6.01 -18.41 21.10
CA ASN A 133 6.61 -19.47 20.28
C ASN A 133 5.90 -20.79 20.51
N ALA A 134 5.62 -21.51 19.42
CA ALA A 134 5.17 -22.89 19.47
C ALA A 134 6.04 -23.76 18.54
N GLY A 135 7.04 -24.41 19.12
CA GLY A 135 7.95 -25.30 18.39
C GLY A 135 8.79 -24.54 17.36
N ASN A 136 8.55 -24.81 16.07
CA ASN A 136 9.27 -24.18 14.96
C ASN A 136 8.57 -22.94 14.37
N ALA A 137 7.53 -22.46 15.05
CA ALA A 137 6.76 -21.30 14.65
C ALA A 137 6.79 -20.21 15.75
N GLU A 138 6.98 -18.97 15.34
CA GLU A 138 6.79 -17.76 16.15
C GLU A 138 5.48 -17.09 15.73
N PHE A 139 4.61 -16.85 16.69
CA PHE A 139 3.35 -16.15 16.52
C PHE A 139 3.49 -14.75 17.11
N ARG A 140 3.58 -13.74 16.26
CA ARG A 140 3.53 -12.34 16.66
C ARG A 140 2.06 -11.94 16.68
N ILE A 141 1.44 -12.21 17.82
CA ILE A 141 -0.01 -12.18 18.04
C ILE A 141 -0.58 -10.80 17.71
N ILE A 142 0.03 -9.76 18.27
CA ILE A 142 -0.37 -8.38 18.03
C ILE A 142 0.87 -7.49 17.99
N ASN A 143 1.02 -6.78 16.87
CA ASN A 143 1.94 -5.68 16.73
C ASN A 143 1.14 -4.41 16.48
N TRP A 144 1.55 -3.33 17.12
CA TRP A 144 1.17 -1.99 16.72
C TRP A 144 2.19 -1.48 15.70
N GLU A 145 1.72 -1.08 14.53
CA GLU A 145 2.55 -0.57 13.44
C GLU A 145 2.14 0.86 13.10
N SER A 146 3.13 1.69 12.78
CA SER A 146 2.92 3.06 12.33
C SER A 146 3.92 3.46 11.26
N ALA A 147 3.47 4.31 10.34
CA ALA A 147 4.29 4.94 9.31
C ALA A 147 3.97 6.43 9.25
N LEU A 148 5.01 7.26 9.21
CA LEU A 148 4.92 8.68 8.90
C LEU A 148 5.62 8.91 7.57
N SER A 149 4.92 9.46 6.59
CA SER A 149 5.42 9.58 5.24
C SER A 149 5.17 10.95 4.64
N PHE A 150 6.08 11.37 3.77
CA PHE A 150 6.11 12.67 3.13
C PHE A 150 6.28 12.48 1.62
N GLU A 151 5.39 13.09 0.86
CA GLU A 151 5.36 13.04 -0.61
C GLU A 151 5.64 14.42 -1.20
N ASN A 152 6.46 14.44 -2.24
CA ASN A 152 6.82 15.60 -3.04
C ASN A 152 6.83 15.27 -4.54
N GLY A 153 6.98 16.31 -5.36
CA GLY A 153 7.10 16.22 -6.81
C GLY A 153 5.87 16.72 -7.57
N ALA A 154 5.97 16.75 -8.90
CA ALA A 154 4.95 17.25 -9.80
C ALA A 154 3.57 16.60 -9.60
N TYR A 155 3.51 15.33 -9.15
CA TYR A 155 2.24 14.68 -8.86
C TYR A 155 1.52 15.29 -7.66
N ALA A 156 2.25 15.60 -6.58
CA ALA A 156 1.67 16.26 -5.40
C ALA A 156 1.13 17.65 -5.75
N ASP A 157 1.87 18.42 -6.57
CA ASP A 157 1.43 19.74 -7.03
C ASP A 157 0.22 19.64 -7.96
N PHE A 158 0.20 18.65 -8.84
CA PHE A 158 -0.96 18.35 -9.68
C PHE A 158 -2.23 18.10 -8.85
N ARG A 159 -2.16 17.24 -7.83
CA ARG A 159 -3.30 16.97 -6.94
C ARG A 159 -3.82 18.24 -6.26
N LYS A 160 -2.90 19.11 -5.79
CA LYS A 160 -3.24 20.40 -5.18
C LYS A 160 -3.89 21.37 -6.19
N ARG A 161 -3.42 21.41 -7.44
CA ARG A 161 -4.02 22.23 -8.50
C ARG A 161 -5.44 21.76 -8.82
N LEU A 162 -5.65 20.45 -8.97
CA LEU A 162 -6.98 19.89 -9.21
C LEU A 162 -7.96 20.21 -8.07
N LEU A 163 -7.47 20.22 -6.82
CA LEU A 163 -8.27 20.59 -5.66
C LEU A 163 -8.79 22.04 -5.76
N ALA A 164 -7.95 22.95 -6.27
CA ALA A 164 -8.28 24.36 -6.47
C ALA A 164 -9.29 24.59 -7.61
N THR A 165 -9.28 23.76 -8.65
CA THR A 165 -10.14 23.91 -9.84
C THR A 165 -11.63 23.88 -9.54
N GLY A 166 -12.08 23.19 -8.49
CA GLY A 166 -13.50 23.21 -8.16
C GLY A 166 -14.34 22.03 -8.66
N ASN A 167 -13.79 21.20 -9.55
CA ASN A 167 -14.60 20.27 -10.33
C ASN A 167 -15.19 19.12 -9.46
N PRO A 168 -16.53 18.96 -9.38
CA PRO A 168 -17.17 17.91 -8.60
C PRO A 168 -16.95 16.48 -9.15
N GLU A 169 -16.48 16.34 -10.38
CA GLU A 169 -16.19 15.04 -11.04
C GLU A 169 -14.76 14.54 -10.78
N ILE A 170 -13.97 15.32 -10.02
CA ILE A 170 -12.59 14.99 -9.64
C ILE A 170 -12.50 14.84 -8.13
N VAL A 171 -12.19 13.63 -7.67
CA VAL A 171 -11.94 13.32 -6.26
C VAL A 171 -10.43 13.32 -6.04
N THR A 172 -9.92 14.33 -5.34
CA THR A 172 -8.48 14.48 -5.08
C THR A 172 -8.23 14.91 -3.63
N SER A 173 -7.06 14.55 -3.11
CA SER A 173 -6.56 15.03 -1.82
C SER A 173 -5.35 15.93 -2.04
N GLY A 174 -5.25 17.02 -1.28
CA GLY A 174 -4.05 17.88 -1.26
C GLY A 174 -2.97 17.42 -0.27
N ASN A 175 -3.22 16.36 0.51
CA ASN A 175 -2.30 15.92 1.55
C ASN A 175 -1.02 15.34 0.95
N THR A 176 0.09 15.74 1.53
CA THR A 176 1.45 15.29 1.19
C THR A 176 2.12 14.60 2.37
N THR A 177 1.62 14.82 3.58
CA THR A 177 2.04 14.11 4.79
C THR A 177 0.97 13.11 5.19
N LEU A 178 1.34 11.85 5.35
CA LEU A 178 0.45 10.80 5.81
C LEU A 178 1.00 10.16 7.08
N PHE A 179 0.12 9.98 8.06
CA PHE A 179 0.38 9.15 9.22
C PHE A 179 -0.56 7.95 9.16
N THR A 180 -0.02 6.76 8.95
CA THR A 180 -0.78 5.51 8.88
C THR A 180 -0.45 4.67 10.10
N THR A 181 -1.47 4.16 10.77
CA THR A 181 -1.29 3.35 11.98
C THR A 181 -2.32 2.23 12.03
N GLY A 182 -1.98 1.14 12.70
CA GLY A 182 -2.85 -0.02 12.80
C GLY A 182 -2.23 -1.15 13.59
N ILE A 183 -2.91 -2.29 13.54
CA ILE A 183 -2.46 -3.52 14.18
C ILE A 183 -2.10 -4.55 13.12
N SER A 184 -1.18 -5.44 13.45
CA SER A 184 -0.85 -6.58 12.63
C SER A 184 -0.67 -7.85 13.43
N SER A 185 -0.90 -8.97 12.78
CA SER A 185 -0.57 -10.30 13.26
C SER A 185 0.33 -10.98 12.24
N GLU A 186 1.28 -11.76 12.73
CA GLU A 186 2.25 -12.43 11.88
C GLU A 186 2.55 -13.84 12.40
N ILE A 187 2.67 -14.77 11.48
CA ILE A 187 3.11 -16.14 11.76
C ILE A 187 4.40 -16.37 10.98
N ILE A 188 5.45 -16.81 11.67
CA ILE A 188 6.75 -17.08 11.08
C ILE A 188 7.12 -18.53 11.35
N TRP A 189 7.51 -19.25 10.32
CA TRP A 189 8.13 -20.55 10.44
C TRP A 189 9.61 -20.46 10.12
N HIS A 190 10.42 -21.21 10.86
CA HIS A 190 11.79 -21.46 10.46
C HIS A 190 11.99 -22.91 10.00
N GLY A 191 13.00 -23.12 9.15
CA GLY A 191 13.38 -24.45 8.69
C GLY A 191 13.88 -25.32 9.84
N ARG A 192 13.50 -26.60 9.86
CA ARG A 192 13.98 -27.58 10.87
C ARG A 192 15.49 -27.81 10.82
N ARG A 193 16.09 -27.73 9.62
CA ARG A 193 17.53 -27.97 9.39
C ARG A 193 18.37 -26.70 9.40
N ASN A 194 17.75 -25.54 9.19
CA ASN A 194 18.43 -24.25 9.17
C ASN A 194 17.51 -23.19 9.76
N LEU A 195 17.82 -22.80 11.00
CA LEU A 195 17.07 -21.80 11.75
C LEU A 195 17.11 -20.42 11.09
N ASN A 196 18.07 -20.16 10.19
CA ASN A 196 18.17 -18.87 9.49
C ASN A 196 17.28 -18.77 8.24
N ASN A 197 16.56 -19.84 7.89
CA ASN A 197 15.58 -19.80 6.80
C ASN A 197 14.20 -19.53 7.40
N HIS A 198 13.59 -18.41 7.06
CA HIS A 198 12.32 -17.95 7.62
C HIS A 198 11.28 -17.77 6.52
N TYR A 199 10.03 -18.08 6.85
CA TYR A 199 8.87 -17.85 5.99
C TYR A 199 7.80 -17.22 6.87
N ALA A 200 7.23 -16.09 6.47
CA ALA A 200 6.23 -15.41 7.27
C ALA A 200 5.04 -14.93 6.44
N PHE A 201 3.86 -14.98 7.04
CA PHE A 201 2.69 -14.24 6.58
C PHE A 201 2.35 -13.18 7.61
N LYS A 202 2.11 -11.97 7.13
CA LYS A 202 1.64 -10.84 7.95
C LYS A 202 0.30 -10.34 7.41
N LEU A 203 -0.62 -10.09 8.34
CA LEU A 203 -1.85 -9.36 8.09
C LEU A 203 -1.82 -8.08 8.89
N PHE A 204 -2.01 -6.95 8.21
CA PHE A 204 -2.14 -5.64 8.83
C PHE A 204 -3.53 -5.06 8.54
N TYR A 205 -4.13 -4.46 9.55
CA TYR A 205 -5.36 -3.70 9.44
C TYR A 205 -5.22 -2.38 10.21
N GLY A 206 -5.50 -1.27 9.53
CA GLY A 206 -5.35 0.06 10.09
C GLY A 206 -5.99 1.12 9.22
N GLY A 207 -5.43 2.32 9.27
CA GLY A 207 -5.83 3.41 8.39
C GLY A 207 -4.96 4.64 8.57
N THR A 208 -5.22 5.65 7.75
CA THR A 208 -4.53 6.94 7.77
C THR A 208 -5.48 8.00 8.33
N PRO A 209 -5.41 8.35 9.64
CA PRO A 209 -6.30 9.35 10.22
C PRO A 209 -6.24 10.68 9.45
N GLY A 210 -7.39 11.29 9.21
CA GLY A 210 -7.50 12.55 8.48
C GLY A 210 -7.43 12.43 6.95
N LEU A 211 -7.00 11.30 6.39
CA LEU A 211 -6.93 11.11 4.93
C LEU A 211 -8.30 11.23 4.27
N ASN A 212 -9.34 10.58 4.82
CA ASN A 212 -10.70 10.69 4.26
C ASN A 212 -11.22 12.13 4.22
N LYS A 213 -10.96 12.91 5.28
CA LYS A 213 -11.39 14.31 5.39
C LYS A 213 -10.61 15.24 4.45
N SER A 214 -9.45 14.81 3.96
CA SER A 214 -8.62 15.59 3.05
C SER A 214 -9.04 15.51 1.59
N PHE A 215 -9.86 14.51 1.24
CA PHE A 215 -10.44 14.45 -0.08
C PHE A 215 -11.55 15.48 -0.19
N ARG A 216 -11.54 16.24 -1.28
CA ARG A 216 -12.72 17.01 -1.63
C ARG A 216 -13.84 16.03 -1.95
N GLU A 217 -14.92 16.12 -1.18
CA GLU A 217 -16.10 15.31 -1.39
C GLU A 217 -16.72 15.71 -2.74
N GLY A 218 -16.56 14.85 -3.75
CA GLY A 218 -17.51 14.78 -4.86
C GLY A 218 -18.84 14.20 -4.34
N PHE A 219 -19.73 13.77 -5.23
CA PHE A 219 -20.98 13.12 -4.83
C PHE A 219 -20.75 12.00 -3.79
N GLU A 220 -21.64 11.89 -2.78
CA GLU A 220 -21.61 10.89 -1.68
C GLU A 220 -21.30 9.47 -2.14
N ARG A 221 -21.73 9.09 -3.35
CA ARG A 221 -21.50 7.78 -3.98
C ARG A 221 -20.02 7.44 -4.24
N TYR A 222 -19.10 8.41 -4.15
CA TYR A 222 -17.68 8.23 -4.40
C TYR A 222 -16.82 8.23 -3.13
N LYS A 223 -17.46 8.21 -1.95
CA LYS A 223 -16.77 8.06 -0.66
C LYS A 223 -16.22 6.66 -0.53
N THR A 224 -14.90 6.52 -0.60
CA THR A 224 -14.20 5.26 -0.31
C THR A 224 -13.89 5.16 1.19
N SER A 225 -13.85 3.95 1.75
CA SER A 225 -13.45 3.77 3.16
C SER A 225 -11.96 4.17 3.35
N GLY A 226 -11.59 4.62 4.55
CA GLY A 226 -10.21 5.04 4.86
C GLY A 226 -9.37 3.92 5.49
N GLY A 227 -9.93 2.71 5.54
CA GLY A 227 -9.24 1.55 6.06
C GLY A 227 -8.08 1.17 5.15
N THR A 228 -7.03 0.64 5.74
CA THR A 228 -5.88 0.07 5.04
C THR A 228 -5.75 -1.37 5.48
N PHE A 229 -5.86 -2.29 4.54
CA PHE A 229 -5.58 -3.70 4.74
C PHE A 229 -4.33 -4.05 3.96
N ASN A 230 -3.39 -4.74 4.58
CA ASN A 230 -2.16 -5.18 3.92
C ASN A 230 -1.87 -6.64 4.25
N PHE A 231 -1.56 -7.40 3.21
CA PHE A 231 -1.06 -8.76 3.30
C PHE A 231 0.39 -8.77 2.82
N SER A 232 1.26 -9.38 3.62
CA SER A 232 2.67 -9.58 3.26
C SER A 232 3.05 -11.04 3.34
N PHE A 233 3.84 -11.47 2.36
CA PHE A 233 4.61 -12.71 2.45
C PHE A 233 6.11 -12.37 2.48
N PHE A 234 6.81 -12.88 3.49
CA PHE A 234 8.24 -12.70 3.67
C PHE A 234 8.94 -14.05 3.58
N ILE A 235 10.04 -14.07 2.84
CA ILE A 235 10.93 -15.22 2.75
C ILE A 235 12.36 -14.76 3.02
N LYS A 236 13.07 -15.49 3.86
CA LYS A 236 14.49 -15.27 4.14
C LYS A 236 15.25 -16.57 4.02
N LEU A 237 16.35 -16.50 3.27
CA LEU A 237 17.30 -17.59 3.07
C LEU A 237 18.67 -17.11 3.54
N LYS A 238 19.07 -17.55 4.74
CA LYS A 238 20.24 -17.00 5.45
C LYS A 238 20.12 -15.49 5.65
N ASN A 239 20.90 -14.70 4.93
CA ASN A 239 20.91 -13.24 5.07
C ASN A 239 20.14 -12.55 3.95
N LEU A 240 19.79 -13.25 2.87
CA LEU A 240 19.00 -12.68 1.78
C LEU A 240 17.51 -12.85 2.08
N TYR A 241 16.70 -11.85 1.76
CA TYR A 241 15.27 -11.94 1.93
C TYR A 241 14.50 -11.29 0.78
N GLY A 242 13.26 -11.74 0.60
CA GLY A 242 12.29 -11.18 -0.32
C GLY A 242 10.97 -10.91 0.40
N ILE A 243 10.25 -9.88 -0.05
CA ILE A 243 8.93 -9.51 0.46
C ILE A 243 8.00 -9.30 -0.72
N ILE A 244 6.81 -9.86 -0.64
CA ILE A 244 5.68 -9.55 -1.52
C ILE A 244 4.61 -8.93 -0.65
N ASP A 245 4.24 -7.68 -0.93
CA ASP A 245 3.14 -6.98 -0.25
C ASP A 245 2.02 -6.71 -1.24
N SER A 246 0.78 -6.84 -0.76
CA SER A 246 -0.43 -6.35 -1.43
C SER A 246 -1.26 -5.57 -0.42
N SER A 247 -1.73 -4.38 -0.78
CA SER A 247 -2.58 -3.57 0.10
C SER A 247 -3.81 -3.06 -0.62
N ALA A 248 -4.88 -2.88 0.14
CA ALA A 248 -6.05 -2.12 -0.26
C ALA A 248 -6.21 -0.95 0.72
N ALA A 249 -6.11 0.28 0.20
CA ALA A 249 -6.39 1.50 0.94
C ALA A 249 -7.28 2.42 0.08
N LYS A 250 -6.70 3.47 -0.52
CA LYS A 250 -7.35 4.35 -1.52
C LYS A 250 -7.00 3.98 -2.95
N GLY A 251 -6.93 2.67 -3.20
CA GLY A 251 -6.40 2.05 -4.41
C GLY A 251 -5.84 0.67 -4.07
N GLY A 252 -5.56 -0.11 -5.12
CA GLY A 252 -4.82 -1.37 -4.99
C GLY A 252 -3.33 -1.08 -5.03
N THR A 253 -2.55 -1.63 -4.10
CA THR A 253 -1.10 -1.53 -4.15
C THR A 253 -0.47 -2.90 -4.20
N SER A 254 0.69 -2.97 -4.86
CA SER A 254 1.54 -4.14 -4.86
C SER A 254 2.99 -3.70 -4.71
N ARG A 255 3.79 -4.47 -3.96
CA ARG A 255 5.22 -4.21 -3.82
C ARG A 255 5.99 -5.53 -3.79
N LEU A 256 7.09 -5.56 -4.53
CA LEU A 256 8.09 -6.62 -4.49
C LEU A 256 9.41 -6.05 -3.98
N SER A 257 9.97 -6.65 -2.94
CA SER A 257 11.22 -6.21 -2.33
C SER A 257 12.26 -7.32 -2.29
N LEU A 258 13.52 -6.95 -2.42
CA LEU A 258 14.68 -7.81 -2.19
C LEU A 258 15.65 -7.11 -1.25
N GLY A 259 16.23 -7.84 -0.32
CA GLY A 259 17.10 -7.25 0.69
C GLY A 259 18.08 -8.21 1.34
N TYR A 260 18.86 -7.62 2.24
CA TYR A 260 19.91 -8.28 3.00
C TYR A 260 19.82 -7.92 4.48
N SER A 261 20.03 -8.90 5.35
CA SER A 261 20.05 -8.77 6.81
C SER A 261 21.44 -9.02 7.38
N PHE A 262 21.89 -8.20 8.32
CA PHE A 262 23.21 -8.31 8.96
C PHE A 262 23.20 -7.82 10.41
#